data_AF-A0A354RBE7-F1
#
_entry.id   AF-A0A354RBE7-F1
#
_cell.length_a   1.000
_cell.length_b   1.000
_cell.length_c   1.000
_cell.angle_alpha   90.00
_cell.angle_beta   90.00
_cell.angle_gamma   90.00
#
_symmetry.space_group_name_H-M   'P 1'
#
loop_
_entity.id
_entity.type
_entity.pdbx_description
1 polymer ?
#
loop_
_entity_poly.entity_id
_entity_poly.type
_entity_poly.pdbx_seq_one_letter_code
_entity_poly.pdbx_strand_id
1 'polypeptide(L)'
;AKAGRHPIKVEYPNSLAMKKAGFSDAYRTLYPDEMKNPGYTWSSFYKFDDPTTHHDRIDFVYFKGSGLTVKDIRIVGENKKDADIVISPYPSDHRAVVATLELSK
;
A
#
# COMPACT_ATOMS: atom_id res chain seq x y z
N ALA A 1 -0.14 5.38 -17.26
CA ALA A 1 -0.69 6.21 -18.36
C ALA A 1 -0.20 7.67 -18.38
N LYS A 2 -0.49 8.55 -17.39
CA LYS A 2 0.02 9.95 -17.40
C LYS A 2 1.27 10.19 -16.54
N ALA A 3 1.37 9.53 -15.38
CA ALA A 3 2.53 9.64 -14.48
C ALA A 3 3.75 8.80 -14.88
N GLY A 4 3.74 8.19 -16.08
CA GLY A 4 4.88 7.41 -16.60
C GLY A 4 5.18 6.06 -15.93
N ARG A 5 4.63 5.74 -14.74
CA ARG A 5 4.95 4.49 -14.02
C ARG A 5 4.48 3.20 -14.71
N HIS A 6 3.31 3.25 -15.36
CA HIS A 6 2.72 2.09 -16.04
C HIS A 6 2.49 2.42 -17.52
N PRO A 7 2.80 1.48 -18.44
CA PRO A 7 2.75 1.71 -19.88
C PRO A 7 1.31 1.92 -20.38
N ILE A 8 0.34 1.34 -19.68
CA ILE A 8 -1.09 1.46 -20.01
C ILE A 8 -1.87 2.07 -18.85
N LYS A 9 -3.10 2.50 -19.13
CA LYS A 9 -4.08 2.85 -18.09
C LYS A 9 -4.73 1.55 -17.65
N VAL A 10 -4.64 1.25 -16.35
CA VAL A 10 -5.33 0.10 -15.75
C VAL A 10 -6.48 0.64 -14.91
N GLU A 11 -7.66 0.05 -15.07
CA GLU A 11 -8.74 0.26 -14.12
C GLU A 11 -8.62 -0.77 -13.00
N TYR A 12 -8.70 -0.30 -11.76
CA TYR A 12 -8.66 -1.16 -10.57
C TYR A 12 -10.08 -1.30 -10.02
N PRO A 13 -10.89 -2.27 -10.51
CA PRO A 13 -12.32 -2.34 -10.21
C PRO A 13 -12.59 -2.52 -8.70
N ASN A 14 -11.77 -3.30 -8.00
CA ASN A 14 -11.91 -3.53 -6.57
C ASN A 14 -11.67 -2.25 -5.75
N SER A 15 -10.57 -1.54 -6.00
CA SER A 15 -10.31 -0.26 -5.33
C SER A 15 -11.37 0.79 -5.67
N LEU A 16 -11.88 0.79 -6.91
CA LEU A 16 -12.99 1.67 -7.29
C LEU A 16 -14.29 1.31 -6.56
N ALA A 17 -14.58 0.02 -6.37
CA ALA A 17 -15.75 -0.44 -5.62
C ALA A 17 -15.67 -0.02 -4.15
N MET A 18 -14.52 -0.21 -3.49
CA MET A 18 -14.30 0.23 -2.10
C MET A 18 -14.51 1.74 -1.95
N LYS A 19 -13.94 2.54 -2.87
CA LYS A 19 -14.15 4.00 -2.89
C LYS A 19 -15.61 4.38 -3.09
N LYS A 20 -16.31 3.74 -4.05
CA LYS A 20 -17.75 3.98 -4.30
C LYS A 20 -18.63 3.59 -3.11
N ALA A 21 -18.24 2.56 -2.36
CA ALA A 21 -18.90 2.16 -1.12
C ALA A 21 -18.62 3.10 0.07
N GLY A 22 -17.78 4.13 -0.12
CA GLY A 22 -17.45 5.15 0.88
C GLY A 22 -16.35 4.74 1.85
N PHE A 23 -15.50 3.77 1.49
CA PHE A 23 -14.30 3.45 2.25
C PHE A 23 -13.13 4.35 1.86
N SER A 24 -12.32 4.70 2.84
CA SER A 24 -11.04 5.39 2.69
C SER A 24 -9.89 4.39 2.79
N ASP A 25 -8.82 4.60 2.03
CA ASP A 25 -7.58 3.83 2.10
C ASP A 25 -6.64 4.46 3.14
N ALA A 26 -6.33 3.73 4.22
CA ALA A 26 -5.53 4.25 5.32
C ALA A 26 -4.13 4.72 4.89
N TYR A 27 -3.50 4.03 3.93
CA TYR A 27 -2.19 4.42 3.42
C TYR A 27 -2.26 5.73 2.65
N ARG A 28 -3.29 5.90 1.81
CA ARG A 28 -3.48 7.14 1.03
C ARG A 28 -3.99 8.29 1.87
N THR A 29 -4.55 8.05 3.05
CA THR A 29 -4.89 9.10 4.02
C THR A 29 -3.64 9.82 4.54
N LEU A 30 -2.56 9.09 4.84
CA LEU A 30 -1.30 9.69 5.31
C LEU A 30 -0.31 10.01 4.17
N TYR A 31 -0.36 9.23 3.09
CA TYR A 31 0.52 9.37 1.92
C TYR A 31 -0.29 9.52 0.62
N PRO A 32 -0.89 10.71 0.38
CA PRO A 32 -1.82 10.92 -0.75
C PRO A 32 -1.14 10.85 -2.13
N ASP A 33 0.14 11.19 -2.22
CA ASP A 33 0.91 11.15 -3.47
C ASP A 33 1.51 9.74 -3.70
N GLU A 34 0.94 9.02 -4.66
CA GLU A 34 1.40 7.68 -5.03
C GLU A 34 2.75 7.64 -5.73
N MET A 35 3.18 8.73 -6.34
CA MET A 35 4.47 8.79 -7.02
C MET A 35 5.59 8.98 -6.01
N LYS A 36 5.37 9.85 -5.01
CA LYS A 36 6.32 10.08 -3.92
C LYS A 36 6.36 8.91 -2.94
N ASN A 37 5.21 8.35 -2.60
CA ASN A 37 5.08 7.26 -1.62
C ASN A 37 4.26 6.11 -2.24
N PRO A 38 4.91 5.21 -3.01
CA PRO A 38 4.23 4.11 -3.68
C PRO A 38 3.63 3.09 -2.70
N GLY A 39 4.35 2.78 -1.61
CA GLY A 39 3.91 1.81 -0.60
C GLY A 39 3.92 0.37 -1.11
N TYR A 40 5.00 -0.06 -1.76
CA TYR A 40 5.07 -1.36 -2.41
C TYR A 40 4.88 -2.52 -1.44
N THR A 41 3.81 -3.28 -1.65
CA THR A 41 3.52 -4.49 -0.86
C THR A 41 3.93 -5.75 -1.60
N TRP A 42 4.04 -5.69 -2.93
CA TRP A 42 4.57 -6.78 -3.74
C TRP A 42 5.69 -6.28 -4.66
N SER A 43 6.79 -6.99 -4.89
CA SER A 43 7.22 -8.19 -4.18
C SER A 43 8.42 -7.90 -3.28
N SER A 44 8.54 -8.65 -2.18
CA SER A 44 9.76 -8.73 -1.37
C SER A 44 10.83 -9.65 -2.00
N PHE A 45 10.47 -10.49 -2.98
CA PHE A 45 11.37 -11.52 -3.54
C PHE A 45 12.14 -11.04 -4.77
N TYR A 46 11.62 -10.06 -5.50
CA TYR A 46 12.21 -9.59 -6.74
C TYR A 46 12.90 -8.23 -6.57
N LYS A 47 13.95 -8.01 -7.37
CA LYS A 47 14.61 -6.71 -7.48
C LYS A 47 13.77 -5.75 -8.33
N PHE A 48 13.82 -4.46 -8.02
CA PHE A 48 13.05 -3.43 -8.73
C PHE A 48 13.38 -3.26 -10.23
N ASP A 49 14.56 -3.71 -10.67
CA ASP A 49 15.01 -3.67 -12.05
C ASP A 49 14.79 -4.99 -12.80
N ASP A 50 14.13 -5.97 -12.19
CA ASP A 50 13.80 -7.24 -12.83
C ASP A 50 12.74 -7.02 -13.92
N PRO A 51 13.04 -7.29 -15.20
CA PRO A 51 12.11 -7.02 -16.30
C PRO A 51 10.95 -8.00 -16.38
N THR A 52 10.96 -9.08 -15.59
CA THR A 52 9.93 -10.13 -15.61
C THR A 52 8.78 -9.86 -14.65
N THR A 53 8.91 -8.82 -13.82
CA THR A 53 7.98 -8.50 -12.74
C THR A 53 7.78 -6.99 -12.60
N HIS A 54 6.81 -6.59 -11.79
CA HIS A 54 6.55 -5.19 -11.48
C HIS A 54 6.23 -5.03 -10.00
N HIS A 55 6.88 -4.11 -9.30
CA HIS A 55 6.52 -3.84 -7.91
C HIS A 55 5.21 -3.07 -7.85
N ASP A 56 4.29 -3.56 -7.03
CA ASP A 56 2.94 -3.04 -6.91
C ASP A 56 2.54 -2.85 -5.44
N ARG A 57 1.52 -2.04 -5.22
CA ARG A 57 0.78 -2.00 -3.95
C ARG A 57 -0.58 -2.65 -4.16
N ILE A 58 -0.69 -3.90 -3.76
CA ILE A 58 -1.90 -4.72 -3.92
C ILE A 58 -2.54 -5.14 -2.60
N ASP A 59 -1.93 -4.76 -1.48
CA ASP A 59 -2.45 -5.00 -0.14
C ASP A 59 -2.88 -3.67 0.49
N PHE A 60 -4.08 -3.64 1.08
CA PHE A 60 -4.73 -2.41 1.52
C PHE A 60 -5.41 -2.57 2.87
N VAL A 61 -5.43 -1.48 3.66
CA VAL A 61 -6.32 -1.35 4.82
C VAL A 61 -7.36 -0.27 4.48
N TYR A 62 -8.59 -0.71 4.20
CA TYR A 62 -9.72 0.18 3.98
C TYR A 62 -10.51 0.36 5.28
N PHE A 63 -10.96 1.58 5.54
CA PHE A 63 -11.78 1.91 6.72
C PHE A 63 -12.97 2.79 6.35
N LYS A 64 -14.04 2.70 7.13
CA LYS A 64 -15.25 3.53 7.01
C LYS A 64 -15.92 3.62 8.37
N GLY A 65 -16.34 4.82 8.75
CA GLY A 65 -17.02 5.08 10.02
C GLY A 65 -16.72 6.48 10.53
N SER A 66 -17.62 7.03 11.34
CA SER A 66 -17.41 8.29 12.06
C SER A 66 -16.44 8.09 13.22
N GLY A 67 -15.64 9.11 13.53
CA GLY A 67 -14.73 9.09 14.69
C GLY A 67 -13.43 8.30 14.47
N LEU A 68 -13.22 7.69 13.29
CA LEU A 68 -11.98 7.00 12.96
C LEU A 68 -10.94 7.96 12.39
N THR A 69 -9.77 8.01 13.00
CA THR A 69 -8.61 8.77 12.51
C THR A 69 -7.42 7.84 12.33
N VAL A 70 -6.79 7.85 11.15
CA VAL A 70 -5.55 7.10 10.91
C VAL A 70 -4.40 7.83 11.62
N LYS A 71 -3.77 7.17 12.58
CA LYS A 71 -2.65 7.72 13.37
C LYS A 71 -1.30 7.27 12.84
N ASP A 72 -1.23 6.06 12.30
CA ASP A 72 0.00 5.49 11.76
C ASP A 72 -0.31 4.48 10.66
N ILE A 73 0.59 4.34 9.69
CA ILE A 73 0.56 3.31 8.65
C ILE A 73 1.99 2.88 8.36
N ARG A 74 2.23 1.57 8.40
CA ARG A 74 3.57 1.00 8.21
C ARG A 74 3.56 -0.22 7.30
N ILE A 75 4.63 -0.37 6.53
CA ILE A 75 4.95 -1.57 5.78
C ILE A 75 5.89 -2.43 6.60
N VAL A 76 5.54 -3.71 6.74
CA VAL A 76 6.38 -4.73 7.38
C VAL A 76 6.98 -5.59 6.28
N GLY A 77 8.30 -5.73 6.25
CA GLY A 77 8.98 -6.38 5.14
C GLY A 77 10.40 -6.82 5.45
N GLU A 78 11.11 -7.16 4.40
CA GLU A 78 12.38 -7.88 4.44
C GLU A 78 13.60 -6.98 4.65
N ASN A 79 13.50 -5.67 4.38
CA ASN A 79 14.64 -4.77 4.43
C ASN A 79 14.26 -3.31 4.76
N LYS A 80 15.23 -2.50 5.21
CA LYS A 80 15.02 -1.10 5.65
C LYS A 80 14.74 -0.10 4.52
N LYS A 81 15.00 -0.48 3.27
CA LYS A 81 14.76 0.38 2.10
C LYS A 81 13.28 0.37 1.72
N ASP A 82 12.65 -0.80 1.84
CA ASP A 82 11.31 -1.05 1.33
C ASP A 82 10.25 -1.29 2.42
N ALA A 83 10.67 -1.32 3.70
CA ALA A 83 9.78 -1.50 4.85
C ALA A 83 10.15 -0.59 6.03
N ASP A 84 9.12 -0.18 6.77
CA ASP A 84 9.23 0.60 8.01
C ASP A 84 9.58 -0.30 9.21
N ILE A 85 9.09 -1.55 9.19
CA ILE A 85 9.39 -2.58 10.17
C ILE A 85 10.05 -3.75 9.45
N VAL A 86 11.26 -4.11 9.87
CA VAL A 86 12.04 -5.18 9.24
C VAL A 86 11.91 -6.49 10.00
N ILE A 87 11.53 -7.55 9.29
CA ILE A 87 11.54 -8.94 9.77
C ILE A 87 12.43 -9.74 8.83
N SER A 88 13.39 -10.49 9.39
CA SER A 88 14.30 -11.34 8.62
C SER A 88 14.58 -12.67 9.34
N PRO A 89 14.45 -13.82 8.67
CA PRO A 89 14.01 -13.98 7.28
C PRO A 89 12.53 -13.59 7.11
N TYR A 90 12.21 -12.96 5.97
CA TYR A 90 10.85 -12.54 5.69
C TYR A 90 10.06 -13.69 5.01
N PRO A 91 8.83 -14.01 5.45
CA PRO A 91 8.21 -15.29 5.12
C PRO A 91 7.37 -15.31 3.83
N SER A 92 7.17 -14.18 3.16
CA SER A 92 6.23 -14.05 2.04
C SER A 92 6.75 -13.10 0.98
N ASP A 93 6.34 -13.31 -0.26
CA ASP A 93 6.53 -12.38 -1.38
C ASP A 93 5.72 -11.09 -1.20
N HIS A 94 4.77 -11.05 -0.25
CA HIS A 94 4.01 -9.86 0.13
C HIS A 94 4.47 -9.25 1.45
N ARG A 95 4.80 -7.96 1.43
CA ARG A 95 4.98 -7.13 2.62
C ARG A 95 3.62 -6.84 3.27
N ALA A 96 3.55 -6.90 4.58
CA ALA A 96 2.31 -6.63 5.31
C ALA A 96 2.08 -5.12 5.47
N VAL A 97 0.81 -4.72 5.56
CA VAL A 97 0.40 -3.34 5.84
C VAL A 97 -0.26 -3.29 7.22
N VAL A 98 0.26 -2.45 8.11
CA VAL A 98 -0.28 -2.28 9.47
C VAL A 98 -0.73 -0.85 9.65
N ALA A 99 -2.01 -0.65 9.94
CA ALA A 99 -2.60 0.64 10.23
C ALA A 99 -3.00 0.75 11.70
N THR A 100 -2.66 1.87 12.33
CA THR A 100 -3.18 2.22 13.66
C THR A 100 -4.26 3.28 13.47
N LEU A 101 -5.49 2.95 13.88
CA LEU A 101 -6.62 3.87 13.87
C LEU A 101 -7.07 4.16 15.30
N GLU A 102 -7.32 5.43 15.57
CA GLU A 102 -7.95 5.88 16.80
C GLU A 102 -9.45 6.05 16.56
N LEU A 103 -10.27 5.55 17.48
CA LEU A 103 -11.70 5.77 17.50
C LEU A 103 -12.03 6.78 18.60
N SER A 104 -12.44 7.98 18.19
CA SER A 104 -13.01 8.97 19.10
C SER A 104 -14.39 8.54 19.57
N LYS A 105 -14.68 8.76 20.84
CA LYS A 105 -16.02 8.60 21.42
C LYS A 105 -16.96 9.73 20.98
#